data_AF-A0A9P1MVS7-F1
#
_entry.id   AF-A0A9P1MVS7-F1
#
_cell.length_a   1.000
_cell.length_b   1.000
_cell.length_c   1.000
_cell.angle_alpha   90.00
_cell.angle_beta   90.00
_cell.angle_gamma   90.00
#
_symmetry.space_group_name_H-M   'P 1'
#
loop_
_entity.id
_entity.type
_entity.pdbx_description
1 polymer ?
#
loop_
_entity_poly.entity_id
_entity_poly.type
_entity_poly.pdbx_seq_one_letter_code
_entity_poly.pdbx_strand_id
1 'polypeptide(L)'
;MVIPLLIFFCVSSSMYAQTTTQNILEINIPTVAPQASTSCTTATWLAWGDWSTCSDECGSCGVQMRTRTCLTTDTTCTCSGSATGVQYCNLDICRYPRTTCCNNFRVSSYGGRFACLNQTSS
;
A
#
# COMPACT_ATOMS: atom_id res chain seq x y z
N MET A 1 -13.19 53.24 43.68
CA MET A 1 -11.99 53.94 43.20
C MET A 1 -11.54 53.24 41.91
N VAL A 2 -11.70 53.95 40.78
CA VAL A 2 -11.19 53.75 39.39
C VAL A 2 -10.91 52.37 38.76
N ILE A 3 -11.18 52.35 37.44
CA ILE A 3 -11.08 51.30 36.41
C ILE A 3 -10.39 52.02 35.21
N PRO A 4 -9.36 51.46 34.51
CA PRO A 4 -9.58 50.36 33.56
C PRO A 4 -8.40 49.37 33.33
N LEU A 5 -8.59 48.51 32.32
CA LEU A 5 -7.64 47.73 31.53
C LEU A 5 -6.27 48.40 31.29
N LEU A 6 -5.24 47.57 31.09
CA LEU A 6 -4.29 47.77 30.00
C LEU A 6 -4.05 46.48 29.20
N ILE A 7 -4.36 46.55 27.91
CA ILE A 7 -3.97 45.60 26.87
C ILE A 7 -2.55 45.94 26.47
N PHE A 8 -1.67 44.94 26.34
CA PHE A 8 -0.51 45.04 25.45
C PHE A 8 -0.31 43.73 24.70
N PHE A 9 -0.86 43.67 23.50
CA PHE A 9 -0.37 42.77 22.46
C PHE A 9 1.08 43.16 22.15
N CYS A 10 2.03 42.25 22.35
CA CYS A 10 3.32 42.39 21.69
C CYS A 10 3.28 41.56 20.39
N VAL A 11 3.20 42.30 19.30
CA VAL A 11 3.21 41.85 17.91
C VAL A 11 4.34 40.86 17.59
N SER A 12 3.99 39.91 16.73
CA SER A 12 4.72 39.53 15.52
C SER A 12 6.19 40.00 15.40
N SER A 13 7.12 39.06 15.23
CA SER A 13 7.91 38.97 13.98
C SER A 13 8.79 37.73 13.93
N SER A 14 8.69 37.02 12.81
CA SER A 14 9.62 36.00 12.36
C SER A 14 11.04 36.56 12.23
N MET A 15 12.04 35.89 12.80
CA MET A 15 13.42 35.94 12.30
C MET A 15 14.04 34.55 12.44
N TYR A 16 14.05 33.80 11.34
CA TYR A 16 14.80 32.55 11.22
C TYR A 16 16.29 32.85 11.33
N ALA A 17 17.00 32.18 12.24
CA ALA A 17 18.45 32.19 12.25
C ALA A 17 18.95 31.36 11.05
N GLN A 18 19.46 32.04 10.02
CA GLN A 18 20.08 31.38 8.86
C GLN A 18 21.51 30.95 9.22
N THR A 19 21.74 29.65 9.32
CA THR A 19 23.09 29.08 9.45
C THR A 19 23.76 29.00 8.08
N THR A 20 24.52 30.02 7.73
CA THR A 20 25.38 30.02 6.54
C THR A 20 26.63 29.19 6.79
N THR A 21 26.87 28.12 6.02
CA THR A 21 28.16 27.48 5.61
C THR A 21 27.89 26.02 5.20
N GLN A 22 28.50 25.41 4.17
CA GLN A 22 29.36 25.88 3.07
C GLN A 22 28.95 25.22 1.74
N ASN A 23 29.42 25.79 0.62
CA ASN A 23 29.45 25.11 -0.67
C ASN A 23 30.12 23.73 -0.57
N ILE A 24 29.35 22.67 -0.80
CA ILE A 24 29.87 21.43 -1.37
C ILE A 24 29.60 21.52 -2.86
N LEU A 25 30.61 21.24 -3.68
CA LEU A 25 30.45 21.14 -5.13
C LEU A 25 29.54 19.94 -5.42
N GLU A 26 28.25 20.20 -5.66
CA GLU A 26 27.34 19.18 -6.17
C GLU A 26 27.80 18.78 -7.56
N ILE A 27 28.58 17.71 -7.64
CA ILE A 27 28.80 16.99 -8.88
C ILE A 27 27.44 16.41 -9.25
N ASN A 28 26.74 17.09 -10.16
CA ASN A 28 25.53 16.60 -10.79
C ASN A 28 25.91 15.41 -11.68
N ILE A 29 26.07 14.25 -11.04
CA ILE A 29 26.16 12.96 -11.73
C ILE A 29 24.72 12.63 -12.14
N PRO A 30 24.40 12.58 -13.44
CA PRO A 30 23.16 11.97 -13.87
C PRO A 30 23.25 10.48 -13.51
N THR A 31 22.65 10.08 -12.39
CA THR A 31 22.41 8.67 -12.03
C THR A 31 21.28 8.10 -12.88
N VAL A 32 21.42 8.25 -14.20
CA VAL A 32 20.85 7.33 -15.16
C VAL A 32 21.57 6.02 -14.95
N ALA A 33 21.11 5.24 -13.97
CA ALA A 33 21.22 3.80 -14.05
C ALA A 33 20.79 3.41 -15.47
N PRO A 34 21.50 2.50 -16.15
CA PRO A 34 20.98 1.93 -17.38
C PRO A 34 19.70 1.19 -17.03
N GLN A 35 18.56 1.89 -17.12
CA GLN A 35 17.29 1.26 -17.42
C GLN A 35 17.46 0.67 -18.82
N ALA A 36 18.06 -0.52 -18.83
CA ALA A 36 17.72 -1.57 -19.77
C ALA A 36 16.23 -1.89 -19.58
N SER A 37 15.40 -0.93 -20.00
CA SER A 37 14.12 -1.18 -20.64
C SER A 37 14.43 -1.83 -22.00
N THR A 38 15.15 -2.95 -21.96
CA THR A 38 15.03 -4.01 -22.95
C THR A 38 13.58 -4.41 -22.84
N SER A 39 12.74 -3.78 -23.67
CA SER A 39 11.35 -4.14 -23.82
C SER A 39 11.35 -5.57 -24.31
N CYS A 40 11.26 -6.52 -23.37
CA CYS A 40 11.12 -7.93 -23.63
C CYS A 40 9.71 -8.18 -24.16
N THR A 41 9.47 -7.69 -25.37
CA THR A 41 8.22 -7.82 -26.13
C THR A 41 7.87 -9.30 -26.38
N THR A 42 8.83 -10.21 -26.18
CA THR A 42 8.73 -11.66 -26.21
C THR A 42 8.28 -12.29 -24.88
N ALA A 43 8.30 -11.56 -23.76
CA ALA A 43 7.91 -12.06 -22.44
C ALA A 43 6.47 -11.65 -22.09
N THR A 44 5.57 -12.62 -22.02
CA THR A 44 4.14 -12.40 -21.75
C THR A 44 3.66 -13.28 -20.59
N TRP A 45 2.80 -12.72 -19.74
CA TRP A 45 2.15 -13.51 -18.70
C TRP A 45 1.06 -14.39 -19.32
N LEU A 46 1.10 -15.69 -19.01
CA LEU A 46 -0.06 -16.54 -19.21
C LEU A 46 -1.20 -16.12 -18.28
N ALA A 47 -2.40 -16.64 -18.55
CA ALA A 47 -3.53 -16.51 -17.65
C ALA A 47 -3.14 -16.93 -16.22
N TRP A 48 -3.75 -16.26 -15.24
CA TRP A 48 -3.67 -16.70 -13.86
C TRP A 48 -4.31 -18.08 -13.72
N GLY A 49 -3.64 -18.98 -13.00
CA GLY A 49 -4.29 -20.18 -12.48
C GLY A 49 -5.36 -19.82 -11.45
N ASP A 50 -6.16 -20.83 -11.10
CA ASP A 50 -7.20 -20.69 -10.08
C ASP A 50 -6.63 -20.30 -8.71
N TRP A 51 -7.48 -19.71 -7.89
CA TRP A 51 -7.16 -19.50 -6.48
C TRP A 51 -7.17 -20.83 -5.73
N SER A 52 -6.20 -21.01 -4.85
CA SER A 52 -6.20 -22.09 -3.87
C SER A 52 -7.45 -22.00 -2.99
N THR A 53 -7.79 -23.10 -2.32
CA THR A 53 -8.70 -23.05 -1.18
C THR A 53 -8.25 -21.98 -0.19
N CYS A 54 -9.20 -21.23 0.36
CA CYS A 54 -8.91 -20.26 1.42
C CYS A 54 -8.41 -20.99 2.68
N SER A 55 -7.40 -20.42 3.36
CA SER A 55 -6.85 -21.01 4.59
C SER A 55 -7.76 -20.91 5.82
N ASP A 56 -8.94 -20.30 5.69
CA ASP A 56 -9.95 -20.12 6.74
C ASP A 56 -11.32 -19.91 6.10
N GLU A 57 -12.41 -20.02 6.86
CA GLU A 57 -13.79 -20.05 6.36
C GLU A 57 -14.60 -18.78 6.66
N CYS A 58 -14.06 -17.83 7.43
CA CYS A 58 -14.76 -16.59 7.79
C CYS A 58 -13.81 -15.44 8.18
N GLY A 59 -14.40 -14.26 8.39
CA GLY A 59 -13.81 -13.12 9.09
C GLY A 59 -12.70 -12.37 8.34
N SER A 60 -12.51 -12.65 7.04
CA SER A 60 -11.29 -12.26 6.31
C SER A 60 -10.00 -12.72 7.03
N CYS A 61 -10.09 -13.85 7.74
CA CYS A 61 -8.99 -14.47 8.47
C CYS A 61 -8.09 -15.30 7.57
N GLY A 62 -8.67 -15.88 6.51
CA GLY A 62 -7.95 -16.73 5.57
C GLY A 62 -7.32 -15.97 4.42
N VAL A 63 -6.28 -16.56 3.85
CA VAL A 63 -5.69 -16.15 2.57
C VAL A 63 -5.80 -17.27 1.54
N GLN A 64 -5.88 -16.88 0.28
CA GLN A 64 -5.78 -17.76 -0.87
C GLN A 64 -4.68 -17.26 -1.80
N MET A 65 -4.02 -18.20 -2.47
CA MET A 65 -2.89 -17.93 -3.35
C MET A 65 -3.18 -18.43 -4.76
N ARG A 66 -2.61 -17.77 -5.77
CA ARG A 66 -2.60 -18.24 -7.16
C ARG A 66 -1.27 -17.94 -7.81
N THR A 67 -0.97 -18.66 -8.88
CA THR A 67 0.25 -18.46 -9.67
C THR A 67 -0.08 -18.21 -11.14
N ARG A 68 0.89 -17.64 -11.86
CA ARG A 68 0.90 -17.53 -13.32
C ARG A 68 2.31 -17.78 -13.84
N THR A 69 2.42 -18.32 -15.04
CA THR A 69 3.71 -18.57 -15.68
C THR A 69 4.04 -17.44 -16.66
N CYS A 70 5.31 -17.02 -16.67
CA CYS A 70 5.83 -16.13 -17.69
C CYS A 70 6.22 -16.97 -18.91
N LEU A 71 5.61 -16.72 -20.06
CA LEU A 71 5.99 -17.30 -21.34
C LEU A 71 7.00 -16.35 -22.02
N THR A 72 8.20 -16.84 -22.29
CA THR A 72 9.24 -16.11 -23.01
C THR A 72 9.99 -17.06 -23.94
N THR A 73 10.41 -16.57 -25.11
CA THR A 73 11.32 -17.29 -26.02
C THR A 73 12.79 -16.96 -25.77
N ASP A 74 13.06 -15.97 -24.91
CA ASP A 74 14.40 -15.48 -24.58
C ASP A 74 14.64 -15.64 -23.07
N THR A 75 15.74 -16.32 -22.70
CA THR A 75 16.11 -16.59 -21.30
C THR A 75 16.66 -15.37 -20.57
N THR A 76 17.06 -14.32 -21.28
CA THR A 76 17.42 -13.02 -20.70
C THR A 76 16.19 -12.17 -20.36
N CYS A 77 15.03 -12.54 -20.89
CA CYS A 77 13.79 -11.81 -20.72
C CYS A 77 12.91 -12.36 -19.59
N THR A 78 12.35 -11.46 -18.79
CA THR A 78 11.42 -11.80 -17.70
C THR A 78 10.18 -10.90 -17.75
N CYS A 79 9.04 -11.45 -17.34
CA CYS A 79 7.79 -10.70 -17.30
C CYS A 79 7.76 -9.77 -16.08
N SER A 80 7.38 -8.51 -16.26
CA SER A 80 7.33 -7.54 -15.16
C SER A 80 6.21 -7.85 -14.14
N GLY A 81 6.54 -7.73 -12.85
CA GLY A 81 5.62 -7.98 -11.72
C GLY A 81 5.69 -9.40 -11.16
N SER A 82 4.85 -9.72 -10.18
CA SER A 82 4.91 -10.99 -9.46
C SER A 82 4.29 -12.16 -10.23
N ALA A 83 4.90 -13.34 -10.13
CA ALA A 83 4.34 -14.62 -10.60
C ALA A 83 3.25 -15.18 -9.67
N THR A 84 3.22 -14.74 -8.41
CA THR A 84 2.28 -15.18 -7.38
C THR A 84 1.37 -14.02 -6.97
N GLY A 85 0.07 -14.31 -6.80
CA GLY A 85 -0.90 -13.42 -6.17
C GLY A 85 -1.37 -14.01 -4.85
N VAL A 86 -1.59 -13.17 -3.85
CA VAL A 86 -2.15 -13.53 -2.54
C VAL A 86 -3.27 -12.55 -2.21
N GLN A 87 -4.41 -13.03 -1.73
CA GLN A 87 -5.50 -12.18 -1.25
C GLN A 87 -6.22 -12.79 -0.05
N TYR A 88 -6.84 -11.94 0.76
CA TYR A 88 -7.77 -12.37 1.80
C TYR A 88 -9.06 -12.92 1.19
N CYS A 89 -9.69 -13.85 1.88
CA CYS A 89 -10.89 -14.55 1.41
C CYS A 89 -11.85 -14.85 2.56
N ASN A 90 -13.07 -15.26 2.19
CA ASN A 90 -14.19 -15.55 3.10
C ASN A 90 -14.51 -14.35 4.01
N LEU A 91 -15.10 -13.34 3.37
CA LEU A 91 -15.42 -12.04 3.97
C LEU A 91 -16.61 -12.12 4.95
N ASP A 92 -17.42 -13.17 4.92
CA ASP A 92 -18.56 -13.34 5.84
C ASP A 92 -18.08 -13.41 7.30
N ILE A 93 -18.79 -12.75 8.21
CA ILE A 93 -18.35 -12.61 9.61
C ILE A 93 -18.18 -13.97 10.33
N CYS A 94 -17.10 -14.11 11.11
CA CYS A 94 -17.00 -15.22 12.04
C CYS A 94 -17.99 -15.05 13.20
N ARG A 95 -18.51 -16.17 13.74
CA ARG A 95 -19.33 -16.20 14.95
C ARG A 95 -18.49 -16.52 16.18
N TYR A 96 -18.97 -16.11 17.35
CA TYR A 96 -18.42 -16.51 18.66
C TYR A 96 -18.28 -18.05 18.72
N PRO A 97 -17.18 -18.61 19.26
CA PRO A 97 -16.13 -17.97 20.07
C PRO A 97 -14.98 -17.30 19.29
N ARG A 98 -15.04 -17.26 17.95
CA ARG A 98 -13.99 -16.66 17.12
C ARG A 98 -14.11 -15.14 17.05
N THR A 99 -13.00 -14.45 16.84
CA THR A 99 -12.97 -13.01 16.51
C THR A 99 -13.74 -12.74 15.22
N THR A 100 -14.69 -11.81 15.23
CA THR A 100 -15.62 -11.55 14.11
C THR A 100 -14.92 -11.25 12.79
N CYS A 101 -13.86 -10.43 12.84
CA CYS A 101 -12.97 -10.11 11.72
C CYS A 101 -11.51 -10.18 12.19
N CYS A 102 -10.61 -10.69 11.34
CA CYS A 102 -9.18 -10.74 11.63
C CYS A 102 -8.41 -9.54 11.05
N ASN A 103 -7.14 -9.41 11.44
CA ASN A 103 -6.21 -8.41 10.92
C ASN A 103 -6.78 -6.98 11.05
N ASN A 104 -6.63 -6.14 10.01
CA ASN A 104 -7.16 -4.78 9.98
C ASN A 104 -8.57 -4.68 9.37
N PHE A 105 -9.25 -5.80 9.13
CA PHE A 105 -10.63 -5.79 8.66
C PHE A 105 -11.59 -5.41 9.79
N ARG A 106 -12.71 -4.79 9.42
CA ARG A 106 -13.81 -4.42 10.32
C ARG A 106 -15.14 -4.82 9.68
N VAL A 107 -16.17 -4.98 10.52
CA VAL A 107 -17.52 -5.25 10.03
C VAL A 107 -18.02 -4.02 9.25
N SER A 108 -18.42 -4.25 8.01
CA SER A 108 -19.04 -3.28 7.11
C SER A 108 -20.21 -3.95 6.36
N SER A 109 -21.07 -3.16 5.71
CA SER A 109 -22.15 -3.68 4.86
C SER A 109 -21.66 -3.90 3.43
N TYR A 110 -21.85 -5.11 2.90
CA TYR A 110 -21.53 -5.46 1.52
C TYR A 110 -22.63 -6.33 0.93
N GLY A 111 -23.25 -5.89 -0.16
CA GLY A 111 -24.31 -6.65 -0.85
C GLY A 111 -25.48 -7.06 0.06
N GLY A 112 -25.89 -6.19 1.00
CA GLY A 112 -27.01 -6.44 1.92
C GLY A 112 -26.69 -7.33 3.14
N ARG A 113 -25.43 -7.74 3.33
CA ARG A 113 -24.96 -8.53 4.50
C ARG A 113 -23.79 -7.86 5.21
N PHE A 114 -23.50 -8.33 6.42
CA PHE A 114 -22.29 -7.93 7.15
C PHE A 114 -21.09 -8.74 6.69
N ALA A 115 -20.02 -8.04 6.31
CA ALA A 115 -18.77 -8.61 5.84
C ALA A 115 -17.56 -7.88 6.46
N CYS A 116 -16.43 -8.56 6.52
CA CYS A 116 -15.16 -8.04 7.04
C CYS A 116 -14.38 -7.34 5.91
N LEU A 117 -14.51 -6.02 5.82
CA LEU A 117 -13.88 -5.19 4.79
C LEU A 117 -12.76 -4.31 5.37
N ASN A 118 -11.82 -3.92 4.50
CA ASN A 118 -10.76 -2.97 4.86
C ASN A 118 -11.34 -1.55 4.92
N GLN A 119 -10.87 -0.74 5.87
CA GLN A 119 -11.35 0.63 6.09
C GLN A 119 -11.03 1.58 4.91
N THR A 120 -10.16 1.19 3.99
CA THR A 120 -9.84 1.95 2.76
C THR A 120 -10.71 1.59 1.54
N SER A 121 -11.78 0.82 1.72
CA SER A 121 -12.71 0.41 0.63
C SER A 121 -14.02 1.20 0.62
N SER A 122 -13.95 2.49 0.97
CA SER A 122 -15.07 3.46 0.94
C SER A 122 -15.35 3.98 -0.46
#